data_AF-A0A9W8BD90-F1
#
_entry.id   AF-A0A9W8BD90-F1
#
_cell.length_a   1.000
_cell.length_b   1.000
_cell.length_c   1.000
_cell.angle_alpha   90.00
_cell.angle_beta   90.00
_cell.angle_gamma   90.00
#
_symmetry.space_group_name_H-M   'P 1'
#
loop_
_entity.id
_entity.type
_entity.pdbx_description
1 polymer ?
#
loop_
_entity_poly.entity_id
_entity_poly.type
_entity_poly.pdbx_seq_one_letter_code
_entity_poly.pdbx_strand_id
1 'polypeptide(L)'
;MTTFADLTALADTLLHTVLQAPVDVKPWTCRHGSQPLSRADYDQYCTAQATVNQRNRQEEIEIAQDLEAYVHQQPPVPATADNAEALLQQTIDSLKKELAYQVARHQLQTTIQSNLTLAETVTQVATVPPNDRRHDERTVAKAIIRRDELSIQLAQANHALSKLNDELYQVEAEIRQRHQQNQVIMTQVQALRQDQSTAHPLANDRRTSKQLRQLDTEQTQLTSRLHILQNVLQGLILESGLNWAQDKQLREMMRRLGEME
;
A
#
# COMPACT_ATOMS: atom_id res chain seq x y z
N MET A 1 39.21 24.97 13.80
CA MET A 1 38.59 25.18 12.47
C MET A 1 39.40 24.38 11.47
N THR A 2 38.99 23.15 11.19
CA THR A 2 39.57 22.34 10.12
C THR A 2 39.03 22.87 8.80
N THR A 3 39.92 23.25 7.89
CA THR A 3 39.50 23.85 6.62
C THR A 3 38.99 22.76 5.68
N PHE A 4 38.12 23.13 4.74
CA PHE A 4 37.60 22.20 3.73
C PHE A 4 38.74 21.52 2.94
N ALA A 5 39.88 22.20 2.78
CA ALA A 5 41.09 21.67 2.18
C ALA A 5 41.69 20.48 2.96
N ASP A 6 41.60 20.50 4.30
CA ASP A 6 42.09 19.41 5.15
C ASP A 6 41.20 18.16 5.03
N LEU A 7 39.89 18.35 4.83
CA LEU A 7 38.94 17.27 4.62
C LEU A 7 39.08 16.64 3.23
N THR A 8 39.36 17.44 2.19
CA THR A 8 39.63 16.91 0.85
C THR A 8 40.94 16.13 0.80
N ALA A 9 41.98 16.62 1.48
CA ALA A 9 43.24 15.90 1.59
C ALA A 9 43.07 14.56 2.32
N LEU A 10 42.29 14.53 3.41
CA LEU A 10 42.02 13.30 4.16
C LEU A 10 41.17 12.31 3.34
N ALA A 11 40.20 12.81 2.56
CA ALA A 11 39.41 11.98 1.65
C ALA A 11 40.27 11.35 0.56
N ASP A 12 41.15 12.11 -0.09
CA ASP A 12 42.05 11.56 -1.11
C ASP A 12 43.05 10.55 -0.51
N THR A 13 43.52 10.79 0.70
CA THR A 13 44.43 9.87 1.40
C THR A 13 43.73 8.55 1.77
N LEU A 14 42.47 8.61 2.20
CA LEU A 14 41.66 7.42 2.47
C LEU A 14 41.31 6.66 1.19
N LEU A 15 41.01 7.37 0.10
CA LEU A 15 40.66 6.75 -1.17
C LEU A 15 41.88 6.02 -1.78
N HIS A 16 43.06 6.62 -1.66
CA HIS A 16 44.30 5.99 -2.12
C HIS A 16 44.70 4.78 -1.28
N THR A 17 44.50 4.83 0.04
CA THR A 17 44.83 3.72 0.95
C THR A 17 43.84 2.55 0.85
N VAL A 18 42.56 2.82 0.60
CA VAL A 18 41.55 1.77 0.36
C VAL A 18 41.74 1.11 -1.01
N LEU A 19 42.10 1.87 -2.04
CA LEU A 19 42.31 1.32 -3.39
C LEU A 19 43.64 0.58 -3.57
N GLN A 20 44.67 0.91 -2.77
CA GLN A 20 45.99 0.25 -2.84
C GLN A 20 46.22 -0.80 -1.76
N ALA A 21 45.29 -1.00 -0.82
CA ALA A 21 45.36 -2.14 0.08
C ALA A 21 45.29 -3.44 -0.76
N PRO A 22 46.31 -4.31 -0.71
CA PRO A 22 46.23 -5.62 -1.36
C PRO A 22 45.20 -6.43 -0.57
N VAL A 23 43.93 -6.34 -0.98
CA VAL A 23 42.91 -7.26 -0.49
C VAL A 23 43.25 -8.59 -1.13
N ASP A 24 43.84 -9.47 -0.34
CA ASP A 24 44.08 -10.87 -0.68
C ASP A 24 42.72 -11.58 -0.74
N VAL A 25 41.91 -11.22 -1.73
CA VAL A 25 40.64 -11.86 -2.02
C VAL A 25 40.98 -13.20 -2.62
N LYS A 26 41.10 -14.22 -1.77
CA LYS A 26 41.02 -15.61 -2.24
C LYS A 26 39.75 -15.73 -3.08
N PRO A 27 39.85 -16.09 -4.37
CA PRO A 27 38.66 -16.28 -5.19
C PRO A 27 37.78 -17.31 -4.49
N TRP A 28 36.51 -16.97 -4.33
CA TRP A 28 35.50 -17.89 -3.83
C TRP A 28 35.52 -19.14 -4.70
N THR A 29 36.13 -20.22 -4.19
CA THR A 29 36.04 -21.52 -4.81
C THR A 29 34.69 -22.08 -4.43
N CYS A 30 33.74 -22.01 -5.36
CA CYS A 30 32.44 -22.66 -5.22
C CYS A 30 32.68 -24.14 -4.89
N ARG A 31 32.28 -24.54 -3.68
CA ARG A 31 32.46 -25.89 -3.15
C ARG A 31 31.40 -26.89 -3.66
N HIS A 32 30.59 -26.49 -4.62
CA HIS A 32 29.60 -27.32 -5.28
C HIS A 32 30.04 -27.56 -6.73
N GLY A 33 29.96 -28.81 -7.18
CA GLY A 33 30.40 -29.28 -8.50
C GLY A 33 29.61 -28.72 -9.70
N SER A 34 28.97 -27.56 -9.57
CA SER A 34 28.52 -26.81 -10.73
C SER A 34 29.76 -26.18 -11.38
N GLN A 35 30.29 -26.82 -12.42
CA GLN A 35 31.19 -26.15 -13.34
C GLN A 35 30.56 -24.81 -13.72
N PRO A 36 31.29 -23.68 -13.68
CA PRO A 36 30.74 -22.43 -14.19
C PRO A 36 30.27 -22.68 -15.61
N LEU A 37 29.01 -22.34 -15.90
CA LEU A 37 28.43 -22.43 -17.24
C LEU A 37 29.46 -21.90 -18.23
N SER A 38 29.76 -22.68 -19.27
CA SER A 38 30.64 -22.20 -20.33
C SER A 38 30.08 -20.87 -20.83
N ARG A 39 30.94 -19.94 -21.25
CA ARG A 39 30.49 -18.69 -21.84
C ARG A 39 29.48 -18.93 -22.98
N ALA A 40 29.66 -20.03 -23.71
CA ALA A 40 28.72 -20.48 -24.74
C ALA A 40 27.34 -20.87 -24.18
N ASP A 41 27.29 -21.58 -23.04
CA ASP A 41 26.03 -21.99 -22.40
C ASP A 41 25.31 -20.79 -21.78
N TYR A 42 26.05 -19.83 -21.25
CA TYR A 42 25.51 -18.58 -20.74
C TYR A 42 24.90 -17.73 -21.87
N ASP A 43 25.61 -17.60 -23.00
CA ASP A 43 25.10 -16.90 -24.17
C ASP A 43 23.85 -17.60 -24.76
N GLN A 44 23.82 -18.93 -24.76
CA GLN A 44 22.62 -19.71 -25.13
C GLN A 44 21.45 -19.47 -24.17
N TYR A 45 21.70 -19.45 -22.86
CA TYR A 45 20.67 -19.12 -21.87
C TYR A 45 20.14 -17.69 -22.06
N CYS A 46 21.02 -16.71 -22.26
CA CYS A 46 20.60 -15.32 -22.49
C CYS A 46 19.75 -15.16 -23.76
N THR A 47 20.13 -15.85 -24.84
CA THR A 47 19.35 -15.84 -26.10
C THR A 47 18.01 -16.55 -25.93
N ALA A 48 17.95 -17.68 -25.23
CA ALA A 48 16.70 -18.37 -24.89
C ALA A 48 15.79 -17.51 -24.00
N GLN A 49 16.35 -16.78 -23.04
CA GLN A 49 15.60 -15.85 -22.19
C GLN A 49 15.01 -14.70 -23.03
N ALA A 50 15.79 -14.17 -23.97
CA ALA A 50 15.36 -13.09 -24.85
C ALA A 50 14.21 -13.50 -25.77
N THR A 51 14.23 -14.73 -26.31
CA THR A 51 13.15 -15.25 -27.16
C THR A 51 11.86 -15.49 -26.37
N VAL A 52 11.95 -16.02 -25.15
CA VAL A 52 10.79 -16.17 -24.25
C VAL A 52 10.18 -14.80 -23.93
N ASN A 53 10.99 -13.81 -23.58
CA ASN A 53 10.51 -12.47 -23.28
C ASN A 53 9.87 -11.79 -24.50
N GLN A 54 10.41 -12.02 -25.70
CA GLN A 54 9.83 -11.51 -26.94
C GLN A 54 8.48 -12.15 -27.24
N ARG A 55 8.35 -13.47 -27.05
CA ARG A 55 7.08 -14.19 -27.20
C ARG A 55 6.03 -13.66 -26.22
N ASN A 56 6.38 -13.49 -24.95
CA ASN A 56 5.44 -12.97 -23.95
C ASN A 56 4.94 -11.57 -24.32
N ARG A 57 5.82 -10.69 -24.83
CA ARG A 57 5.40 -9.36 -25.31
C ARG A 57 4.45 -9.43 -26.51
N GLN A 58 4.64 -10.39 -27.41
CA GLN A 58 3.73 -10.58 -28.54
C GLN A 58 2.36 -11.06 -28.06
N GLU A 59 2.33 -12.02 -27.14
CA GLU A 59 1.08 -12.51 -26.52
C GLU A 59 0.35 -11.38 -25.77
N GLU A 60 1.08 -10.51 -25.06
CA GLU A 60 0.50 -9.32 -24.40
C GLU A 60 -0.14 -8.33 -25.40
N ILE A 61 0.52 -8.10 -26.55
CA ILE A 61 0.00 -7.21 -27.59
C ILE A 61 -1.25 -7.81 -28.26
N GLU A 62 -1.26 -9.11 -28.53
CA GLU A 62 -2.40 -9.81 -29.12
C GLU A 62 -3.62 -9.73 -28.19
N ILE A 63 -3.43 -9.97 -26.88
CA ILE A 63 -4.51 -9.85 -25.89
C ILE A 63 -5.04 -8.41 -25.81
N ALA A 64 -4.16 -7.41 -25.85
CA ALA A 64 -4.57 -6.01 -25.84
C ALA A 64 -5.42 -5.65 -27.06
N GLN A 65 -5.03 -6.14 -28.25
CA GLN A 65 -5.78 -5.94 -29.49
C GLN A 65 -7.15 -6.65 -29.47
N ASP A 66 -7.21 -7.88 -28.95
CA ASP A 66 -8.47 -8.61 -28.79
C ASP A 66 -9.43 -7.91 -27.81
N LEU A 67 -8.90 -7.34 -26.73
CA LEU A 67 -9.69 -6.54 -25.78
C LEU A 67 -10.20 -5.24 -26.41
N GLU A 68 -9.36 -4.54 -27.18
CA GLU A 68 -9.80 -3.34 -27.91
C GLU A 68 -10.88 -3.66 -28.95
N ALA A 69 -10.74 -4.78 -29.68
CA ALA A 69 -11.74 -5.27 -30.62
C ALA A 69 -13.06 -5.64 -29.92
N TYR A 70 -12.98 -6.25 -28.74
CA TYR A 70 -14.16 -6.58 -27.92
C TYR A 70 -14.90 -5.33 -27.43
N VAL A 71 -14.16 -4.30 -27.01
CA VAL A 71 -14.73 -3.00 -26.61
C VAL A 71 -15.42 -2.30 -27.80
N HIS A 72 -14.83 -2.37 -29.00
CA HIS A 72 -15.40 -1.75 -30.20
C HIS A 72 -16.60 -2.51 -30.79
N GLN A 73 -16.76 -3.80 -30.47
CA GLN A 73 -17.90 -4.61 -30.87
C GLN A 73 -19.11 -4.46 -29.94
N GLN A 74 -19.00 -3.74 -28.83
CA GLN A 74 -20.16 -3.42 -27.99
C GLN A 74 -21.09 -2.45 -28.74
N PRO A 75 -22.36 -2.81 -28.99
CA PRO A 75 -23.29 -1.90 -29.65
C PRO A 75 -23.51 -0.64 -28.80
N PRO A 76 -23.63 0.56 -29.40
CA PRO A 76 -23.94 1.78 -28.67
C PRO A 76 -25.34 1.65 -28.06
N VAL A 77 -25.39 1.55 -26.73
CA VAL A 77 -26.66 1.35 -25.99
C VAL A 77 -27.47 2.65 -26.01
N PRO A 78 -28.70 2.66 -26.54
CA PRO A 78 -29.61 3.80 -26.38
C PRO A 78 -30.15 3.78 -24.94
N ALA A 79 -29.68 4.71 -24.10
CA ALA A 79 -30.00 4.71 -22.67
C ALA A 79 -31.14 5.67 -22.30
N THR A 80 -32.26 5.10 -21.86
CA THR A 80 -33.04 5.67 -20.75
C THR A 80 -32.32 5.35 -19.43
N ALA A 81 -32.19 6.32 -18.54
CA ALA A 81 -31.26 6.31 -17.41
C ALA A 81 -31.40 5.11 -16.46
N ASP A 82 -32.62 4.65 -16.18
CA ASP A 82 -32.87 3.60 -15.16
C ASP A 82 -32.51 2.19 -15.65
N ASN A 83 -32.59 1.92 -16.95
CA ASN A 83 -32.22 0.61 -17.52
C ASN A 83 -30.70 0.48 -17.73
N ALA A 84 -30.01 1.60 -17.93
CA ALA A 84 -28.56 1.63 -18.11
C ALA A 84 -27.84 1.27 -16.81
N GLU A 85 -28.30 1.77 -15.66
CA GLU A 85 -27.70 1.47 -14.36
C GLU A 85 -27.86 0.00 -13.96
N ALA A 86 -29.03 -0.60 -14.20
CA ALA A 86 -29.27 -2.02 -13.94
C ALA A 86 -28.41 -2.95 -14.82
N LEU A 87 -28.25 -2.60 -16.11
CA LEU A 87 -27.38 -3.34 -17.02
C LEU A 87 -25.89 -3.18 -16.67
N LEU A 88 -25.47 -1.98 -16.25
CA LEU A 88 -24.11 -1.74 -15.77
C LEU A 88 -23.83 -2.53 -14.48
N GLN A 89 -24.79 -2.61 -13.57
CA GLN A 89 -24.62 -3.41 -12.36
C GLN A 89 -24.51 -4.91 -12.70
N GLN A 90 -25.29 -5.38 -13.67
CA GLN A 90 -25.23 -6.76 -14.13
C GLN A 90 -23.89 -7.10 -14.81
N THR A 91 -23.33 -6.19 -15.61
CA THR A 91 -22.02 -6.38 -16.23
C THR A 91 -20.88 -6.29 -15.22
N ILE A 92 -20.98 -5.40 -14.23
CA ILE A 92 -20.05 -5.33 -13.11
C ILE A 92 -20.05 -6.66 -12.34
N ASP A 93 -21.22 -7.22 -12.05
CA ASP A 93 -21.31 -8.47 -11.31
C ASP A 93 -20.86 -9.69 -12.13
N SER A 94 -21.03 -9.69 -13.45
CA SER A 94 -20.45 -10.72 -14.31
C SER A 94 -18.93 -10.63 -14.37
N LEU A 95 -18.37 -9.42 -14.52
CA LEU A 95 -16.93 -9.19 -14.55
C LEU A 95 -16.28 -9.55 -13.20
N LYS A 96 -16.93 -9.25 -12.08
CA LYS A 96 -16.47 -9.67 -10.74
C LYS A 96 -16.40 -11.19 -10.60
N LYS A 97 -17.41 -11.91 -11.12
CA LYS A 97 -17.41 -13.38 -11.11
C LYS A 97 -16.30 -13.95 -11.99
N GLU A 98 -16.10 -13.37 -13.16
CA GLU A 98 -15.04 -13.78 -14.08
C GLU A 98 -13.64 -13.52 -13.48
N LEU A 99 -13.43 -12.36 -12.87
CA LEU A 99 -12.21 -12.04 -12.13
C LEU A 99 -11.96 -13.05 -11.00
N ALA A 100 -12.97 -13.35 -10.17
CA ALA A 100 -12.86 -14.31 -9.09
C ALA A 100 -12.48 -15.72 -9.61
N TYR A 101 -13.06 -16.13 -10.74
CA TYR A 101 -12.72 -17.39 -11.40
C TYR A 101 -11.27 -17.41 -11.90
N GLN A 102 -10.81 -16.33 -12.55
CA GLN A 102 -9.43 -16.23 -13.04
C GLN A 102 -8.42 -16.20 -11.89
N VAL A 103 -8.71 -15.50 -10.80
CA VAL A 103 -7.88 -15.50 -9.59
C VAL A 103 -7.78 -16.90 -9.00
N ALA A 104 -8.90 -17.62 -8.85
CA ALA A 104 -8.89 -18.99 -8.35
C ALA A 104 -8.09 -19.93 -9.26
N ARG A 105 -8.24 -19.80 -10.58
CA ARG A 105 -7.47 -20.57 -11.57
C ARG A 105 -5.97 -20.29 -11.47
N HIS A 106 -5.57 -19.03 -11.35
CA HIS A 106 -4.17 -18.64 -11.19
C HIS A 106 -3.58 -19.14 -9.87
N GLN A 107 -4.33 -19.07 -8.77
CA GLN A 107 -3.91 -19.64 -7.48
C GLN A 107 -3.71 -21.16 -7.56
N LEU A 108 -4.59 -21.87 -8.27
CA LEU A 108 -4.44 -23.31 -8.49
C LEU A 108 -3.20 -23.60 -9.35
N GLN A 109 -3.00 -22.85 -10.43
CA GLN A 109 -1.84 -23.02 -11.32
C GLN A 109 -0.51 -22.78 -10.58
N THR A 110 -0.43 -21.69 -9.80
CA THR A 110 0.75 -21.38 -8.98
C THR A 110 1.02 -22.44 -7.91
N THR A 111 -0.03 -22.99 -7.30
CA THR A 111 0.09 -24.11 -6.34
C THR A 111 0.55 -25.41 -7.01
N ILE A 112 0.08 -25.71 -8.23
CA ILE A 112 0.56 -26.86 -8.99
C ILE A 112 2.03 -26.68 -9.38
N GLN A 113 2.41 -25.50 -9.88
CA GLN A 113 3.79 -25.19 -10.25
C GLN A 113 4.73 -25.31 -9.05
N SER A 114 4.35 -24.79 -7.88
CA SER A 114 5.16 -24.91 -6.67
C SER A 114 5.28 -26.36 -6.18
N ASN A 115 4.22 -27.15 -6.29
CA ASN A 115 4.28 -28.58 -5.95
C ASN A 115 5.15 -29.38 -6.92
N LEU A 116 5.12 -29.05 -8.22
CA LEU A 116 5.96 -29.68 -9.24
C LEU A 116 7.44 -29.36 -9.03
N THR A 117 7.79 -28.11 -8.73
CA THR A 117 9.19 -27.74 -8.43
C THR A 117 9.67 -28.42 -7.15
N LEU A 118 8.82 -28.54 -6.13
CA LEU A 118 9.14 -29.33 -4.94
C LEU A 118 9.37 -30.80 -5.28
N ALA A 119 8.50 -31.42 -6.07
CA ALA A 119 8.67 -32.82 -6.51
C ALA A 119 9.96 -33.02 -7.32
N GLU A 120 10.31 -32.08 -8.19
CA GLU A 120 11.56 -32.09 -8.94
C GLU A 120 12.78 -32.03 -8.01
N THR A 121 12.78 -31.12 -7.03
CA THR A 121 13.89 -31.05 -6.06
C THR A 121 14.03 -32.33 -5.22
N VAL A 122 12.92 -32.95 -4.82
CA VAL A 122 12.94 -34.21 -4.07
C VAL A 122 13.49 -35.37 -4.91
N THR A 123 13.10 -35.46 -6.19
CA THR A 123 13.63 -36.50 -7.10
C THR A 123 15.11 -36.30 -7.42
N GLN A 124 15.57 -35.05 -7.56
CA GLN A 124 16.98 -34.72 -7.73
C GLN A 124 17.81 -35.10 -6.50
N VAL A 125 17.30 -34.90 -5.27
CA VAL A 125 17.97 -35.35 -4.04
C VAL A 125 18.02 -36.89 -3.95
N ALA A 126 17.02 -37.59 -4.48
CA ALA A 126 16.98 -39.06 -4.45
C ALA A 126 18.04 -39.72 -5.37
N THR A 127 18.49 -39.05 -6.44
CA THR A 127 19.43 -39.59 -7.43
C THR A 127 20.91 -39.34 -7.11
N VAL A 128 21.24 -38.62 -6.03
CA VAL A 128 22.62 -38.31 -5.60
C VAL A 128 23.31 -39.55 -4.97
N PRO A 129 24.60 -39.83 -5.28
CA PRO A 129 25.36 -40.97 -4.74
C PRO A 129 25.54 -40.93 -3.20
N PRO A 130 25.75 -42.11 -2.56
CA PRO A 130 25.59 -42.28 -1.11
C PRO A 130 26.58 -41.53 -0.21
N ASN A 131 27.71 -41.02 -0.74
CA ASN A 131 28.66 -40.22 0.04
C ASN A 131 28.23 -38.74 0.19
N ASP A 132 27.43 -38.20 -0.73
CA ASP A 132 26.87 -36.84 -0.63
C ASP A 132 25.49 -36.81 0.06
N ARG A 133 24.76 -37.93 0.08
CA ARG A 133 23.45 -38.04 0.75
C ARG A 133 23.45 -37.60 2.22
N ARG A 134 24.53 -37.85 2.97
CA ARG A 134 24.62 -37.42 4.39
C ARG A 134 24.74 -35.90 4.55
N HIS A 135 25.30 -35.20 3.57
CA HIS A 135 25.38 -33.75 3.57
C HIS A 135 24.01 -33.16 3.19
N ASP A 136 23.35 -33.74 2.20
CA ASP A 136 22.03 -33.31 1.73
C ASP A 136 20.94 -33.57 2.77
N GLU A 137 20.94 -34.72 3.45
CA GLU A 137 20.02 -35.02 4.56
C GLU A 137 20.13 -34.01 5.69
N ARG A 138 21.35 -33.60 6.05
CA ARG A 138 21.58 -32.57 7.08
C ARG A 138 21.11 -31.19 6.62
N THR A 139 21.30 -30.86 5.35
CA THR A 139 20.87 -29.59 4.77
C THR A 139 19.34 -29.52 4.67
N VAL A 140 18.70 -30.61 4.23
CA VAL A 140 17.24 -30.76 4.21
C VAL A 140 16.66 -30.70 5.62
N ALA A 141 17.26 -31.39 6.60
CA ALA A 141 16.83 -31.32 7.99
C ALA A 141 16.90 -29.89 8.55
N LYS A 142 17.96 -29.13 8.25
CA LYS A 142 18.07 -27.71 8.62
C LYS A 142 17.02 -26.85 7.91
N ALA A 143 16.74 -27.10 6.63
CA ALA A 143 15.72 -26.39 5.88
C ALA A 143 14.31 -26.66 6.44
N ILE A 144 14.02 -27.89 6.86
CA ILE A 144 12.75 -28.26 7.50
C ILE A 144 12.60 -27.53 8.84
N ILE A 145 13.63 -27.56 9.70
CA ILE A 145 13.60 -26.83 10.98
C ILE A 145 13.37 -25.34 10.72
N ARG A 146 14.06 -24.75 9.74
CA ARG A 146 13.89 -23.34 9.39
C ARG A 146 12.49 -23.03 8.87
N ARG A 147 11.91 -23.90 8.06
CA ARG A 147 10.53 -23.78 7.58
C ARG A 147 9.56 -23.82 8.76
N ASP A 148 9.75 -24.73 9.70
CA ASP A 148 8.87 -24.90 10.85
C ASP A 148 8.96 -23.67 11.78
N GLU A 149 10.17 -23.14 12.02
CA GLU A 149 10.36 -21.87 12.73
C GLU A 149 9.63 -20.70 12.06
N LEU A 150 9.77 -20.55 10.74
CA LEU A 150 9.09 -19.50 9.98
C LEU A 150 7.57 -19.68 10.00
N SER A 151 7.10 -20.92 9.97
CA SER A 151 5.67 -21.25 10.04
C SER A 151 5.08 -20.88 11.40
N ILE A 152 5.83 -21.11 12.49
CA ILE A 152 5.46 -20.67 13.84
C ILE A 152 5.42 -19.14 13.91
N GLN A 153 6.44 -18.45 13.38
CA GLN A 153 6.47 -16.98 13.35
C GLN A 153 5.31 -16.40 12.55
N LEU A 154 4.98 -17.00 11.41
CA LEU A 154 3.84 -16.60 10.58
C LEU A 154 2.51 -16.82 11.33
N ALA A 155 2.35 -17.95 12.01
CA ALA A 155 1.15 -18.21 12.82
C ALA A 155 1.01 -17.20 13.98
N GLN A 156 2.12 -16.84 14.63
CA GLN A 156 2.15 -15.81 15.67
C GLN A 156 1.78 -14.43 15.12
N ALA A 157 2.34 -14.04 13.97
CA ALA A 157 2.02 -12.78 13.31
C ALA A 157 0.54 -12.72 12.89
N ASN A 158 0.01 -13.80 12.31
CA ASN A 158 -1.42 -13.88 11.96
C ASN A 158 -2.32 -13.82 13.20
N HIS A 159 -1.93 -14.45 14.30
CA HIS A 159 -2.67 -14.36 15.55
C HIS A 159 -2.66 -12.93 16.12
N ALA A 160 -1.53 -12.23 16.06
CA ALA A 160 -1.42 -10.83 16.45
C ALA A 160 -2.29 -9.92 15.56
N LEU A 161 -2.28 -10.13 14.24
CA LEU A 161 -3.14 -9.41 13.29
C LEU A 161 -4.63 -9.65 13.57
N SER A 162 -5.02 -10.89 13.86
CA SER A 162 -6.41 -11.21 14.22
C SER A 162 -6.85 -10.45 15.46
N LYS A 163 -6.02 -10.41 16.51
CA LYS A 163 -6.32 -9.63 17.73
C LYS A 163 -6.48 -8.14 17.44
N LEU A 164 -5.60 -7.59 16.60
CA LEU A 164 -5.63 -6.17 16.25
C LEU A 164 -6.88 -5.82 15.43
N ASN A 165 -7.32 -6.73 14.55
CA ASN A 165 -8.60 -6.60 13.86
C ASN A 165 -9.79 -6.66 14.83
N ASP A 166 -9.77 -7.56 15.82
CA ASP A 166 -10.82 -7.63 16.83
C ASP A 166 -10.90 -6.34 17.66
N GLU A 167 -9.74 -5.77 18.03
CA GLU A 167 -9.65 -4.46 18.70
C GLU A 167 -10.19 -3.33 17.81
N LEU A 168 -9.85 -3.33 16.52
CA LEU A 168 -10.37 -2.37 15.56
C LEU A 168 -11.91 -2.45 15.47
N TYR A 169 -12.46 -3.66 15.36
CA TYR A 169 -13.92 -3.84 15.33
C TYR A 169 -14.60 -3.37 16.61
N GLN A 170 -13.98 -3.57 17.77
CA GLN A 170 -14.49 -3.05 19.04
C GLN A 170 -14.51 -1.52 19.04
N VAL A 171 -13.42 -0.88 18.63
CA VAL A 171 -13.33 0.58 18.57
C VAL A 171 -14.35 1.16 17.57
N GLU A 172 -14.52 0.53 16.40
CA GLU A 172 -15.54 0.95 15.43
C GLU A 172 -16.97 0.79 15.97
N ALA A 173 -17.24 -0.25 16.75
CA ALA A 173 -18.52 -0.43 17.42
C ALA A 173 -18.76 0.68 18.47
N GLU A 174 -17.74 1.00 19.26
CA GLU A 174 -17.81 2.10 20.23
C GLU A 174 -18.04 3.46 19.56
N ILE A 175 -17.34 3.75 18.47
CA ILE A 175 -17.51 4.99 17.70
C ILE A 175 -18.96 5.09 17.21
N ARG A 176 -19.50 4.01 16.63
CA ARG A 176 -20.90 3.98 16.17
C ARG A 176 -21.88 4.21 17.32
N GLN A 177 -21.67 3.58 18.47
CA GLN A 177 -22.50 3.77 19.65
C GLN A 177 -22.45 5.22 20.15
N ARG A 178 -21.25 5.82 20.24
CA ARG A 178 -21.08 7.23 20.63
C ARG A 178 -21.74 8.17 19.63
N HIS A 179 -21.66 7.87 18.34
CA HIS A 179 -22.31 8.68 17.31
C HIS A 179 -23.84 8.64 17.45
N GLN A 180 -24.42 7.46 17.73
CA GLN A 180 -25.85 7.33 18.04
C GLN A 180 -26.24 8.12 19.29
N GLN A 181 -25.44 8.05 20.35
CA GLN A 181 -25.67 8.84 21.57
C GLN A 181 -25.61 10.35 21.29
N ASN A 182 -24.62 10.80 20.52
CA ASN A 182 -24.50 12.20 20.13
C ASN A 182 -25.69 12.67 19.29
N GLN A 183 -26.21 11.83 18.39
CA GLN A 183 -27.43 12.13 17.63
C GLN A 183 -28.65 12.27 18.56
N VAL A 184 -28.81 11.38 19.54
CA VAL A 184 -29.90 11.47 20.54
C VAL A 184 -29.77 12.74 21.38
N ILE A 185 -28.57 13.08 21.85
CA ILE A 185 -28.34 14.32 22.60
C ILE A 185 -28.64 15.53 21.72
N MET A 186 -28.22 15.53 20.45
CA MET A 186 -28.45 16.65 19.55
C MET A 186 -29.94 16.86 19.26
N THR A 187 -30.71 15.76 19.11
CA THR A 187 -32.17 15.87 18.95
C THR A 187 -32.84 16.40 20.23
N GLN A 188 -32.39 15.99 21.42
CA GLN A 188 -32.86 16.56 22.69
C GLN A 188 -32.52 18.04 22.83
N VAL A 189 -31.31 18.46 22.46
CA VAL A 189 -30.89 19.87 22.48
C VAL A 189 -31.73 20.69 21.50
N GLN A 190 -32.03 20.17 20.32
CA GLN A 190 -32.91 20.84 19.35
C GLN A 190 -34.33 20.98 19.89
N ALA A 191 -34.89 19.93 20.52
CA ALA A 191 -36.20 19.98 21.14
C ALA A 191 -36.25 21.04 22.26
N LEU A 192 -35.27 21.07 23.15
CA LEU A 192 -35.16 22.08 24.21
C LEU A 192 -35.01 23.51 23.66
N ARG A 193 -34.27 23.70 22.56
CA ARG A 193 -34.18 25.00 21.88
C ARG A 193 -35.51 25.43 21.27
N GLN A 194 -36.27 24.49 20.71
CA GLN A 194 -37.60 24.77 20.17
C GLN A 194 -38.60 25.11 21.29
N ASP A 195 -38.56 24.38 22.42
CA ASP A 195 -39.40 24.64 23.59
C ASP A 195 -39.08 25.98 24.27
N GLN A 196 -37.80 26.37 24.35
CA GLN A 196 -37.44 27.71 24.82
C GLN A 196 -37.87 28.82 23.86
N SER A 197 -37.87 28.54 22.55
CA SER A 197 -38.34 29.49 21.54
C SER A 197 -39.87 29.63 21.52
N THR A 198 -40.63 28.67 22.04
CA THR A 198 -42.10 28.72 22.16
C THR A 198 -42.57 29.22 23.54
N ALA A 199 -41.81 28.99 24.62
CA ALA A 199 -42.13 29.43 25.97
C ALA A 199 -41.85 30.93 26.25
N HIS A 200 -41.01 31.58 25.44
CA HIS A 200 -40.80 33.03 25.49
C HIS A 200 -41.22 33.73 24.19
N PRO A 201 -42.51 34.06 24.00
CA PRO A 201 -42.91 35.14 23.11
C PRO A 201 -42.67 36.49 23.80
N LEU A 202 -41.51 36.68 24.43
CA LEU A 202 -41.10 38.00 24.90
C LEU A 202 -40.59 38.77 23.69
N ALA A 203 -41.49 39.55 23.09
CA ALA A 203 -41.21 40.80 22.38
C ALA A 203 -39.80 40.89 21.77
N ASN A 204 -39.45 39.95 20.88
CA ASN A 204 -38.15 39.95 20.26
C ASN A 204 -38.23 40.96 19.10
N ASP A 205 -37.70 42.16 19.35
CA ASP A 205 -37.66 43.24 18.39
C ASP A 205 -37.20 42.69 17.03
N ARG A 206 -38.02 42.84 15.99
CA ARG A 206 -37.68 42.34 14.63
C ARG A 206 -36.34 42.91 14.12
N ARG A 207 -35.81 43.94 14.78
CA ARG A 207 -34.50 44.55 14.55
C ARG A 207 -33.35 43.75 15.20
N THR A 208 -33.47 43.31 16.46
CA THR A 208 -32.43 42.55 17.17
C THR A 208 -32.25 41.15 16.58
N SER A 209 -33.35 40.50 16.20
CA SER A 209 -33.30 39.19 15.52
C SER A 209 -32.71 39.25 14.11
N LYS A 210 -32.91 40.35 13.37
CA LYS A 210 -32.23 40.58 12.08
C LYS A 210 -30.75 40.87 12.25
N GLN A 211 -30.36 41.66 13.25
CA GLN A 211 -28.96 41.94 13.56
C GLN A 211 -28.22 40.68 14.03
N LEU A 212 -28.83 39.83 14.85
CA LEU A 212 -28.27 38.55 15.26
C LEU A 212 -28.05 37.61 14.08
N ARG A 213 -29.02 37.52 13.15
CA ARG A 213 -28.85 36.72 11.93
C ARG A 213 -27.77 37.27 11.02
N GLN A 214 -27.63 38.59 10.91
CA GLN A 214 -26.55 39.21 10.14
C GLN A 214 -25.18 38.91 10.77
N LEU A 215 -25.04 39.04 12.09
CA LEU A 215 -23.81 38.71 12.80
C LEU A 215 -23.45 37.22 12.66
N ASP A 216 -24.43 36.32 12.69
CA ASP A 216 -24.22 34.88 12.51
C ASP A 216 -23.78 34.55 11.06
N THR A 217 -24.35 35.25 10.07
CA THR A 217 -23.89 35.14 8.68
C THR A 217 -22.49 35.73 8.47
N GLU A 218 -22.14 36.79 9.19
CA GLU A 218 -20.79 37.38 9.15
C GLU A 218 -19.77 36.47 9.84
N GLN A 219 -20.13 35.85 10.96
CA GLN A 219 -19.28 34.91 11.68
C GLN A 219 -19.02 33.64 10.86
N THR A 220 -20.03 33.09 10.19
CA THR A 220 -19.88 31.95 9.27
C THR A 220 -19.06 32.30 8.03
N GLN A 221 -19.16 33.53 7.52
CA GLN A 221 -18.28 34.03 6.45
C GLN A 221 -16.83 34.22 6.92
N LEU A 222 -16.61 34.69 8.14
CA LEU A 222 -15.27 34.88 8.68
C LEU A 222 -14.59 33.53 8.97
N THR A 223 -15.31 32.58 9.55
CA THR A 223 -14.79 31.22 9.80
C THR A 223 -14.48 30.48 8.50
N SER A 224 -15.33 30.56 7.49
CA SER A 224 -15.04 29.95 6.17
C SER A 224 -13.83 30.60 5.49
N ARG A 225 -13.64 31.92 5.60
CA ARG A 225 -12.43 32.60 5.09
C ARG A 225 -11.17 32.18 5.85
N LEU A 226 -11.25 32.02 7.18
CA LEU A 226 -10.13 31.54 7.98
C LEU A 226 -9.74 30.11 7.60
N HIS A 227 -10.73 29.24 7.36
CA HIS A 227 -10.49 27.86 6.91
C HIS A 227 -9.82 27.81 5.53
N ILE A 228 -10.24 28.67 4.60
CA ILE A 228 -9.57 28.79 3.29
C ILE A 228 -8.11 29.25 3.46
N LEU A 229 -7.88 30.30 4.27
CA LEU A 229 -6.52 30.81 4.53
C LEU A 229 -5.63 29.75 5.18
N GLN A 230 -6.18 28.95 6.10
CA GLN A 230 -5.49 27.82 6.71
C GLN A 230 -5.06 26.79 5.66
N ASN A 231 -5.98 26.35 4.80
CA ASN A 231 -5.67 25.34 3.78
C ASN A 231 -4.63 25.85 2.78
N VAL A 232 -4.70 27.14 2.42
CA VAL A 232 -3.69 27.79 1.59
C VAL A 232 -2.34 27.84 2.30
N LEU A 233 -2.29 28.17 3.59
CA LEU A 233 -1.05 28.22 4.37
C LEU A 233 -0.42 26.83 4.54
N GLN A 234 -1.23 25.80 4.81
CA GLN A 234 -0.79 24.41 4.86
C GLN A 234 -0.24 23.95 3.50
N GLY A 235 -0.94 24.27 2.41
CA GLY A 235 -0.48 23.99 1.05
C GLY A 235 0.87 24.67 0.74
N LEU A 236 1.01 25.96 1.05
CA LEU A 236 2.26 26.71 0.90
C LEU A 236 3.42 26.09 1.71
N ILE A 237 3.17 25.69 2.96
CA ILE A 237 4.19 25.05 3.80
C ILE A 237 4.64 23.72 3.18
N LEU A 238 3.70 22.90 2.70
CA LEU A 238 4.00 21.61 2.08
C LEU A 238 4.73 21.77 0.73
N GLU A 239 4.32 22.75 -0.09
CA GLU A 239 4.91 23.01 -1.41
C GLU A 239 6.25 23.75 -1.34
N SER A 240 6.55 24.45 -0.24
CA SER A 240 7.80 25.21 -0.07
C SER A 240 9.07 24.35 -0.02
N GLY A 241 8.94 23.02 0.06
CA GLY A 241 10.07 22.10 0.16
C GLY A 241 10.85 22.20 1.49
N LEU A 242 10.35 22.99 2.45
CA LEU A 242 10.91 23.09 3.79
C LEU A 242 10.62 21.80 4.57
N ASN A 243 11.63 21.30 5.30
CA ASN A 243 11.49 20.12 6.13
C ASN A 243 10.77 20.47 7.45
N TRP A 244 9.47 20.76 7.34
CA TRP A 244 8.58 21.17 8.43
C TRP A 244 8.51 20.14 9.57
N ALA A 245 8.81 18.87 9.28
CA ALA A 245 8.87 17.82 10.27
C ALA A 245 10.06 18.00 11.22
N GLN A 246 11.16 18.65 10.81
CA GLN A 246 12.35 18.84 11.67
C GLN A 246 12.32 20.15 12.45
N ASP A 247 11.66 21.19 11.92
CA ASP A 247 11.54 22.49 12.58
C ASP A 247 10.43 22.47 13.65
N LYS A 248 10.82 22.70 14.91
CA LYS A 248 9.92 22.73 16.06
C LYS A 248 8.87 23.84 15.97
N GLN A 249 9.20 24.99 15.37
CA GLN A 249 8.27 26.11 15.23
C GLN A 249 7.23 25.84 14.14
N LEU A 250 7.66 25.29 13.00
CA LEU A 250 6.75 24.94 11.91
C LEU A 250 5.83 23.78 12.27
N ARG A 251 6.34 22.78 13.00
CA ARG A 251 5.56 21.65 13.49
C ARG A 251 4.46 22.08 14.46
N GLU A 252 4.77 22.98 15.39
CA GLU A 252 3.77 23.54 16.32
C GLU A 252 2.75 24.41 15.58
N MET A 253 3.17 25.15 14.54
CA MET A 253 2.26 25.91 13.69
C MET A 253 1.29 24.98 12.92
N MET A 254 1.79 23.93 12.27
CA MET A 254 0.97 22.91 11.60
C MET A 254 0.01 22.21 12.56
N ARG A 255 0.46 21.92 13.78
CA ARG A 255 -0.37 21.33 14.84
C ARG A 255 -1.51 22.27 15.25
N ARG A 256 -1.21 23.55 15.48
CA ARG A 256 -2.22 24.58 15.80
C ARG A 256 -3.20 24.84 14.67
N LEU A 257 -2.75 24.73 13.42
CA LEU A 257 -3.65 24.78 12.26
C LEU A 257 -4.58 23.56 12.30
N GLY A 258 -4.07 22.34 12.50
CA GLY A 258 -4.90 21.13 12.56
C GLY A 258 -5.85 20.99 13.76
N GLU A 259 -5.60 21.67 14.89
CA GLU A 259 -6.38 21.55 16.14
C GLU A 259 -7.57 22.54 16.24
N MET A 260 -7.81 23.43 15.25
CA MET A 260 -8.92 24.40 15.28
C MET A 260 -10.26 23.89 14.69
N GLU A 261 -10.45 22.57 14.62
CA GLU A 261 -11.74 21.93 14.27
C GLU A 261 -12.73 21.87 15.44
#